data_AF-A0AAJ2GFK1-F1
#
_entry.id   AF-A0AAJ2GFK1-F1
#
_cell.length_a   1.000
_cell.length_b   1.000
_cell.length_c   1.000
_cell.angle_alpha   90.00
_cell.angle_beta   90.00
_cell.angle_gamma   90.00
#
_symmetry.space_group_name_H-M   'P 1'
#
loop_
_entity.id
_entity.type
_entity.pdbx_description
1 polymer ?
#
loop_
_entity_poly.entity_id
_entity_poly.type
_entity_poly.pdbx_seq_one_letter_code
_entity_poly.pdbx_strand_id
1 'polypeptide(L)'
;MSRAYLDYTERRAPVAACAPGFNPDLPIAGLYRMKLVSGGVFVAVRIWFGPPLDPIDGTELDRSPRWQAHANSKPVALDRVWPRCAADPIDAQEYAYLLARKAWGEEHAPGSPQARPDQPINLLNAPFPI
;
A
#
# COMPACT_ATOMS: atom_id res chain seq x y z
N MET A 1 25.13 30.87 -40.79
CA MET A 1 25.11 30.41 -39.38
C MET A 1 23.65 30.16 -39.00
N SER A 2 23.19 28.92 -39.04
CA SER A 2 21.80 28.57 -38.77
C SER A 2 21.61 28.23 -37.29
N ARG A 3 20.67 28.92 -36.65
CA ARG A 3 20.29 28.71 -35.25
C ARG A 3 19.30 27.55 -35.19
N ALA A 4 19.66 26.44 -34.56
CA ALA A 4 18.80 25.27 -34.44
C ALA A 4 17.50 25.62 -33.70
N TYR A 5 16.36 25.25 -34.27
CA TYR A 5 15.04 25.42 -33.69
C TYR A 5 14.86 24.38 -32.58
N LEU A 6 14.78 24.83 -31.32
CA LEU A 6 14.45 23.98 -30.18
C LEU A 6 12.93 23.85 -30.10
N ASP A 7 12.44 22.65 -30.37
CA ASP A 7 11.05 22.25 -30.22
C ASP A 7 10.70 22.18 -28.71
N TYR A 8 9.80 23.05 -28.26
CA TYR A 8 9.33 23.10 -26.87
C TYR A 8 8.30 22.00 -26.54
N THR A 9 7.79 21.29 -27.56
CA THR A 9 6.77 20.24 -27.39
C THR A 9 7.35 18.88 -27.04
N GLU A 10 8.67 18.69 -27.15
CA GLU A 10 9.37 17.55 -26.55
C GLU A 10 9.49 17.76 -25.05
N ARG A 11 8.39 17.50 -24.33
CA ARG A 11 8.42 17.27 -22.90
C ARG A 11 9.20 15.97 -22.70
N ARG A 12 10.54 16.06 -22.65
CA ARG A 12 11.43 14.93 -22.35
C ARG A 12 10.89 14.32 -21.06
N ALA A 13 10.25 13.15 -21.17
CA ALA A 13 9.88 12.37 -20.02
C ALA A 13 11.13 12.29 -19.14
N PRO A 14 11.05 12.58 -17.83
CA PRO A 14 12.23 12.55 -16.99
C PRO A 14 12.80 11.14 -17.09
N VAL A 15 13.91 11.03 -17.82
CA VAL A 15 14.71 9.81 -17.85
C VAL A 15 15.27 9.76 -16.45
N ALA A 16 14.65 8.96 -15.59
CA ALA A 16 15.00 8.81 -14.21
C ALA A 16 16.40 8.19 -14.14
N ALA A 17 17.43 9.02 -14.28
CA ALA A 17 18.78 8.72 -13.86
C ALA A 17 18.80 8.82 -12.33
N CYS A 18 18.05 7.94 -11.67
CA CYS A 18 18.19 7.76 -10.23
C CYS A 18 19.46 6.93 -10.02
N ALA A 19 20.41 7.50 -9.26
CA ALA A 19 21.43 6.72 -8.57
C ALA A 19 20.77 5.50 -7.88
N PRO A 20 21.48 4.39 -7.62
CA PRO A 20 20.91 3.25 -6.89
C PRO A 20 20.48 3.72 -5.50
N GLY A 21 19.20 4.04 -5.37
CA GLY A 21 18.65 4.81 -4.26
C GLY A 21 17.13 4.81 -4.35
N PHE A 22 16.50 4.67 -3.19
CA PHE A 22 15.05 4.67 -3.07
C PHE A 22 14.49 6.06 -3.38
N ASN A 23 13.63 6.16 -4.39
CA ASN A 23 12.93 7.41 -4.71
C ASN A 23 11.52 7.39 -4.09
N PRO A 24 11.25 8.20 -3.05
CA PRO A 24 9.95 8.24 -2.39
C PRO A 24 8.84 8.84 -3.26
N ASP A 25 9.15 9.60 -4.31
CA ASP A 25 8.15 10.22 -5.19
C ASP A 25 7.63 9.25 -6.27
N LEU A 26 8.35 8.14 -6.50
CA LEU A 26 8.01 7.13 -7.50
C LEU A 26 7.52 5.85 -6.80
N PRO A 27 6.19 5.68 -6.62
CA PRO A 27 5.64 4.46 -6.09
C PRO A 27 5.99 3.26 -6.98
N ILE A 28 6.25 2.13 -6.33
CA ILE A 28 6.57 0.85 -6.98
C ILE A 28 5.38 -0.08 -6.76
N ALA A 29 4.91 -0.71 -7.84
CA ALA A 29 3.86 -1.70 -7.76
C ALA A 29 4.40 -2.97 -7.09
N GLY A 30 3.65 -3.53 -6.15
CA GLY A 30 4.12 -4.67 -5.37
C GLY A 30 3.25 -5.00 -4.16
N LEU A 31 3.70 -6.02 -3.43
CA LEU A 31 3.13 -6.44 -2.16
C LEU A 31 4.10 -6.04 -1.05
N TYR A 32 3.55 -5.44 0.00
CA TYR A 32 4.30 -4.93 1.13
C TYR A 32 3.59 -5.29 2.42
N ARG A 33 4.31 -5.24 3.54
CA ARG A 33 3.70 -5.21 4.87
C ARG A 33 3.97 -3.89 5.55
N MET A 34 3.03 -3.45 6.37
CA MET A 34 3.14 -2.19 7.09
C MET A 34 2.34 -2.26 8.38
N LYS A 35 2.67 -1.45 9.38
CA LYS A 35 1.77 -1.16 10.52
C LYS A 35 0.98 0.11 10.23
N LEU A 36 -0.35 0.09 10.34
CA LEU A 36 -1.19 1.27 10.11
C LEU A 36 -1.02 2.33 11.20
N VAL A 37 -0.76 1.88 12.43
CA VAL A 37 -0.51 2.72 13.61
C VAL A 37 0.73 2.25 14.37
N SER A 38 1.33 3.15 15.14
CA SER A 38 2.43 2.78 16.04
C SER A 38 1.94 1.78 17.08
N GLY A 39 2.71 0.70 17.29
CA GLY A 39 2.31 -0.39 18.19
C GLY A 39 1.16 -1.26 17.68
N GLY A 40 0.76 -1.13 16.41
CA GLY A 40 -0.22 -2.00 15.76
C GLY A 40 0.38 -3.29 15.19
N VAL A 41 -0.50 -4.14 14.68
CA VAL A 41 -0.12 -5.36 13.95
C VAL A 41 0.26 -5.05 12.51
N PHE A 42 0.99 -5.96 11.86
CA PHE A 42 1.28 -5.85 10.44
C PHE A 42 0.03 -6.13 9.61
N VAL A 43 -0.15 -5.32 8.57
CA VAL A 43 -1.20 -5.45 7.56
C VAL A 43 -0.59 -5.72 6.20
N ALA A 44 -1.31 -6.46 5.38
CA ALA A 44 -0.96 -6.71 3.98
C ALA A 44 -1.29 -5.46 3.16
N VAL A 45 -0.31 -4.89 2.46
CA VAL A 45 -0.48 -3.75 1.58
C VAL A 45 -0.20 -4.16 0.14
N ARG A 46 -1.10 -3.82 -0.78
CA ARG A 46 -0.92 -4.03 -2.22
C ARG A 46 -0.94 -2.67 -2.90
N ILE A 47 0.08 -2.36 -3.69
CA ILE A 47 0.15 -1.14 -4.52
C ILE A 47 0.19 -1.56 -5.99
N TRP A 48 -0.60 -0.89 -6.82
CA TRP A 48 -0.59 -1.10 -8.27
C TRP A 48 -0.96 0.17 -9.01
N PHE A 49 -0.56 0.25 -10.28
CA PHE A 49 -0.98 1.28 -11.22
C PHE A 49 -1.98 0.68 -12.20
N GLY A 50 -3.18 1.25 -12.29
CA GLY A 50 -4.23 0.69 -13.14
C GLY A 50 -5.53 1.49 -13.10
N PRO A 51 -6.57 1.05 -13.86
CA PRO A 51 -7.88 1.66 -13.81
C PRO A 51 -8.43 1.61 -12.38
N PRO A 52 -9.08 2.69 -11.90
CA PRO A 52 -9.61 2.71 -10.55
C PRO A 52 -10.70 1.65 -10.37
N LEU A 53 -10.64 0.94 -9.24
CA LEU A 53 -11.68 -0.01 -8.87
C LEU A 53 -12.81 0.72 -8.14
N ASP A 54 -14.04 0.30 -8.39
CA ASP A 54 -15.21 0.73 -7.61
C ASP A 54 -15.03 0.29 -6.15
N PRO A 55 -15.12 1.22 -5.18
CA PRO A 55 -15.00 0.88 -3.76
C PRO A 55 -16.11 -0.04 -3.22
N ILE A 56 -17.25 -0.16 -3.90
CA ILE A 56 -18.38 -1.00 -3.49
C ILE A 56 -18.28 -2.39 -4.12
N ASP A 57 -18.18 -2.44 -5.45
CA ASP A 57 -18.32 -3.68 -6.21
C ASP A 57 -16.98 -4.25 -6.71
N GLY A 58 -15.90 -3.48 -6.62
CA GLY A 58 -14.58 -3.87 -7.13
C GLY A 58 -14.47 -3.92 -8.66
N THR A 59 -15.48 -3.41 -9.38
CA THR A 59 -15.50 -3.33 -10.84
C THR A 59 -14.52 -2.28 -11.35
N GLU A 60 -13.92 -2.50 -12.51
CA GLU A 60 -13.07 -1.50 -13.14
C GLU A 60 -13.92 -0.32 -13.61
N LEU A 61 -13.57 0.88 -13.15
CA LEU A 61 -14.19 2.11 -13.62
C LEU A 61 -13.47 2.59 -14.87
N ASP A 62 -14.23 3.01 -15.88
CA ASP A 62 -13.71 3.65 -17.09
C ASP A 62 -13.23 5.09 -16.78
N ARG A 63 -12.05 5.17 -16.19
CA ARG A 63 -11.37 6.39 -15.75
C ARG A 63 -9.87 6.24 -15.98
N SER A 64 -9.19 7.37 -16.06
CA SER A 64 -7.74 7.41 -16.25
C SER A 64 -7.01 6.55 -15.20
N PRO A 65 -6.05 5.71 -15.62
CA PRO A 65 -5.25 4.92 -14.71
C PRO A 65 -4.56 5.79 -13.67
N ARG A 66 -4.55 5.32 -12.42
CA ARG A 66 -3.89 5.99 -11.31
C ARG A 66 -3.24 4.97 -10.38
N TRP A 67 -2.33 5.46 -9.56
CA TRP A 67 -1.79 4.67 -8.46
C TRP A 67 -2.86 4.40 -7.41
N GLN A 68 -2.94 3.14 -7.00
CA GLN A 68 -3.92 2.65 -6.06
C GLN A 68 -3.24 1.78 -5.01
N ALA A 69 -3.84 1.75 -3.82
CA ALA A 69 -3.36 0.93 -2.72
C ALA A 69 -4.52 0.28 -1.95
N HIS A 70 -4.33 -0.97 -1.55
CA HIS A 70 -5.20 -1.69 -0.63
C HIS A 70 -4.44 -2.06 0.64
N ALA A 71 -5.10 -1.94 1.80
CA ALA A 71 -4.62 -2.47 3.07
C ALA A 71 -5.63 -3.51 3.59
N ASN A 72 -5.20 -4.77 3.77
CA ASN A 72 -6.06 -5.90 4.14
C ASN A 72 -7.36 -5.99 3.29
N SER A 73 -7.21 -5.85 1.96
CA SER A 73 -8.29 -5.82 0.97
C SER A 73 -9.24 -4.61 1.02
N LYS A 74 -8.97 -3.59 1.85
CA LYS A 74 -9.74 -2.34 1.87
C LYS A 74 -9.00 -1.22 1.10
N PRO A 75 -9.70 -0.37 0.35
CA PRO A 75 -9.08 0.78 -0.33
C PRO A 75 -8.48 1.76 0.67
N VAL A 76 -7.25 2.21 0.40
CA VAL A 76 -6.54 3.21 1.20
C VAL A 76 -5.86 4.22 0.29
N ALA A 77 -5.78 5.48 0.75
CA ALA A 77 -5.03 6.51 0.05
C ALA A 77 -3.54 6.12 -0.06
N LEU A 78 -2.96 6.27 -1.25
CA LEU A 78 -1.56 5.91 -1.52
C LEU A 78 -0.59 6.62 -0.56
N ASP A 79 -0.79 7.91 -0.33
CA ASP A 79 0.06 8.76 0.53
C ASP A 79 0.08 8.30 2.00
N ARG A 80 -0.90 7.47 2.40
CA ARG A 80 -0.95 6.91 3.75
C ARG A 80 -0.04 5.69 3.91
N VAL A 81 0.24 4.96 2.83
CA VAL A 81 1.04 3.73 2.86
C VAL A 81 2.43 3.92 2.27
N TRP A 82 2.52 4.60 1.13
CA TRP A 82 3.77 4.96 0.49
C TRP A 82 4.27 6.30 1.06
N PRO A 83 5.58 6.49 1.31
CA PRO A 83 6.70 5.59 1.07
C PRO A 83 6.99 4.58 2.19
N ARG A 84 6.25 4.63 3.32
CA ARG A 84 6.57 3.87 4.54
C ARG A 84 6.61 2.36 4.31
N CYS A 85 5.72 1.81 3.49
CA CYS A 85 5.68 0.37 3.20
C CYS A 85 6.84 -0.12 2.33
N ALA A 86 7.57 0.78 1.66
CA ALA A 86 8.64 0.40 0.74
C ALA A 86 9.83 -0.30 1.41
N ALA A 87 9.98 -0.14 2.73
CA ALA A 87 11.05 -0.79 3.50
C ALA A 87 10.85 -2.31 3.66
N ASP A 88 9.61 -2.80 3.56
CA ASP A 88 9.25 -4.19 3.85
C ASP A 88 8.40 -4.80 2.69
N PRO A 89 9.01 -5.08 1.53
CA PRO A 89 8.36 -5.88 0.48
C PRO A 89 8.13 -7.32 0.97
N ILE A 90 7.01 -7.91 0.57
CA ILE A 90 6.64 -9.29 0.93
C ILE A 90 6.28 -10.11 -0.32
N ASP A 91 6.27 -11.42 -0.18
CA ASP A 91 5.81 -12.32 -1.23
C ASP A 91 4.27 -12.52 -1.18
N ALA A 92 3.76 -13.25 -2.18
CA ALA A 92 2.33 -13.54 -2.27
C ALA A 92 1.83 -14.45 -1.14
N GLN A 93 2.70 -15.31 -0.60
CA GLN A 93 2.34 -16.24 0.47
C GLN A 93 2.13 -15.50 1.79
N GLU A 94 3.05 -14.61 2.16
CA GLU A 94 2.94 -13.76 3.34
C GLU A 94 1.75 -12.81 3.21
N TYR A 95 1.52 -12.26 2.01
CA TYR A 95 0.34 -11.43 1.75
C TYR A 95 -0.96 -12.20 2.01
N ALA A 96 -1.09 -13.42 1.48
CA ALA A 96 -2.24 -14.29 1.73
C ALA A 96 -2.38 -14.66 3.21
N TYR A 97 -1.27 -14.94 3.90
CA TYR A 97 -1.25 -15.23 5.33
C TYR A 97 -1.78 -14.06 6.16
N LEU A 98 -1.33 -12.83 5.89
CA LEU A 98 -1.80 -11.63 6.60
C LEU A 98 -3.30 -11.38 6.37
N LEU A 99 -3.80 -11.63 5.15
CA LEU A 99 -5.24 -11.56 4.88
C LEU A 99 -6.03 -12.61 5.67
N ALA A 100 -5.57 -13.86 5.66
CA ALA A 100 -6.21 -14.94 6.41
C ALA A 100 -6.20 -14.68 7.93
N ARG A 101 -5.08 -14.16 8.46
CA ARG A 101 -4.94 -13.79 9.87
C ARG A 101 -5.91 -12.69 10.27
N LYS A 102 -6.11 -11.68 9.41
CA LYS A 102 -7.10 -10.63 9.62
C LYS A 102 -8.53 -11.19 9.60
N ALA A 103 -8.86 -12.04 8.63
CA ALA A 103 -10.17 -12.68 8.54
C ALA A 103 -10.46 -13.54 9.78
N TRP A 104 -9.51 -14.36 10.20
CA TRP A 104 -9.60 -15.14 11.43
C TRP A 104 -9.84 -14.25 12.66
N GLY A 105 -9.12 -13.12 12.75
CA GLY A 105 -9.29 -12.14 13.81
C GLY A 105 -10.70 -11.55 13.85
N GLU A 106 -11.28 -11.19 12.70
CA GLU A 106 -12.65 -10.68 12.62
C GLU A 106 -13.69 -11.71 13.08
N GLU A 107 -13.49 -12.99 12.76
CA GLU A 107 -14.40 -14.08 13.10
C GLU A 107 -14.31 -14.51 14.58
N HIS A 108 -13.10 -14.72 15.09
CA HIS A 108 -12.88 -15.37 16.39
C HIS A 108 -12.61 -14.38 17.52
N ALA A 109 -12.08 -13.20 17.20
CA ALA A 109 -11.64 -12.23 18.20
C ALA A 109 -11.80 -10.78 17.70
N PRO A 110 -13.04 -10.28 17.52
CA PRO A 110 -13.32 -8.99 16.90
C PRO A 110 -12.77 -7.77 17.67
N GLY A 111 -12.48 -7.94 18.97
CA GLY A 111 -11.81 -6.94 19.81
C GLY A 111 -10.28 -7.03 19.77
N SER A 112 -9.72 -8.03 19.09
CA SER A 112 -8.28 -8.21 19.00
C SER A 112 -7.63 -7.20 18.05
N PRO A 113 -6.33 -6.91 18.23
CA PRO A 113 -5.56 -6.09 17.29
C PRO A 113 -5.54 -6.65 15.86
N GLN A 114 -5.77 -7.94 15.68
CA GLN A 114 -5.80 -8.59 14.34
C GLN A 114 -7.06 -8.19 13.56
N ALA A 115 -8.20 -8.03 14.25
CA ALA A 115 -9.45 -7.57 13.66
C ALA A 115 -9.44 -6.05 13.42
N ARG A 116 -8.79 -5.30 14.33
CA ARG A 116 -8.73 -3.83 14.33
C ARG A 116 -7.29 -3.33 14.19
N PRO A 117 -6.67 -3.47 13.01
CA PRO A 117 -5.27 -3.08 12.80
C PRO A 117 -5.06 -1.56 12.76
N ASP A 118 -6.14 -0.78 12.70
CA ASP A 118 -6.17 0.68 12.79
C ASP A 118 -6.05 1.20 14.23
N GLN A 119 -6.07 0.31 15.23
CA GLN A 119 -5.97 0.66 16.65
C GLN A 119 -4.66 0.12 17.24
N PRO A 120 -3.98 0.89 18.12
CA PRO A 120 -2.81 0.40 18.81
C PRO A 120 -3.21 -0.76 19.74
N ILE A 121 -2.29 -1.70 19.96
CA ILE A 121 -2.51 -2.81 20.88
C ILE A 121 -2.77 -2.25 22.28
N ASN A 122 -3.98 -2.47 22.81
CA ASN A 122 -4.32 -2.12 24.18
C ASN A 122 -3.87 -3.25 25.12
N LEU A 123 -2.74 -3.03 25.81
CA LEU A 123 -2.16 -3.99 26.74
C LEU A 123 -3.04 -4.26 27.97
N LEU A 124 -3.94 -3.33 28.34
CA LEU A 124 -4.85 -3.52 29.48
C LEU A 124 -5.97 -4.53 29.18
N ASN A 125 -6.29 -4.70 27.90
CA ASN A 125 -7.29 -5.67 27.43
C ASN A 125 -6.65 -6.96 26.90
N ALA A 126 -5.33 -7.05 26.91
CA ALA A 126 -4.64 -8.26 26.49
C ALA A 126 -4.86 -9.35 27.54
N PRO A 127 -5.16 -10.60 27.13
CA PRO A 127 -5.23 -11.71 28.08
C PRO A 127 -3.88 -11.83 28.79
N PHE A 128 -3.90 -12.01 30.11
CA PHE A 128 -2.68 -12.25 30.87
C PHE A 128 -2.00 -13.52 30.36
N PRO A 129 -0.68 -13.50 30.13
CA PRO A 129 0.06 -14.73 29.93
C PRO A 129 -0.03 -15.55 31.22
N ILE A 130 -0.54 -16.78 31.11
CA ILE A 130 -0.50 -17.78 32.19
C ILE A 130 0.91 -18.30 32.42
#